data_AF-A0A484YD33-F1
#
_entry.id   AF-A0A484YD33-F1
#
_cell.length_a   1.000
_cell.length_b   1.000
_cell.length_c   1.000
_cell.angle_alpha   90.00
_cell.angle_beta   90.00
_cell.angle_gamma   90.00
#
_symmetry.space_group_name_H-M   'P 1'
#
loop_
_entity.id
_entity.type
_entity.pdbx_description
1 polymer ?
#
loop_
_entity_poly.entity_id
_entity_poly.type
_entity_poly.pdbx_seq_one_letter_code
_entity_poly.pdbx_strand_id
1 'polypeptide(L)'
;MTPDRRFRARVDDAIREGLKALGYYQPTIEFDLRPPPKKGRQVLIAKVTPGVPVLIGGTDVVLRGGARTDKDYLKLLDTRPAIGTVLNQGDYENFKKSLTSIAFA
;
A
#
# COMPACT_ATOMS: atom_id res chain seq x y z
N MET A 1 4.76 29.40 -17.01
CA MET A 1 4.79 28.15 -16.20
C MET A 1 3.35 27.72 -15.98
N THR A 2 2.83 26.75 -16.74
CA THR A 2 1.42 26.31 -16.61
C THR A 2 1.23 25.54 -15.29
N PRO A 3 0.37 26.01 -14.36
CA PRO A 3 0.16 25.39 -13.03
C PRO A 3 -0.22 23.90 -13.07
N ASP A 4 -0.74 23.47 -14.22
CA ASP A 4 -1.31 22.16 -14.51
C ASP A 4 -0.31 20.99 -14.39
N ARG A 5 0.93 21.12 -14.89
CA ARG A 5 1.89 19.99 -14.88
C ARG A 5 2.37 19.61 -13.48
N ARG A 6 2.61 20.59 -12.61
CA ARG A 6 3.05 20.35 -11.22
C ARG A 6 1.93 19.77 -10.36
N PHE A 7 0.68 20.12 -10.66
CA PHE A 7 -0.47 19.55 -9.97
C PHE A 7 -0.67 18.08 -10.38
N ARG A 8 -0.63 17.78 -11.69
CA ARG A 8 -0.70 16.39 -12.19
C ARG A 8 0.40 15.50 -11.62
N ALA A 9 1.64 15.98 -11.56
CA ALA A 9 2.76 15.21 -10.99
C ALA A 9 2.50 14.81 -9.53
N ARG A 10 2.04 15.74 -8.68
CA ARG A 10 1.71 15.43 -7.28
C ARG A 10 0.56 14.43 -7.14
N VAL A 11 -0.44 14.53 -8.02
CA VAL A 11 -1.56 13.58 -8.04
C VAL A 11 -1.10 12.20 -8.51
N ASP A 12 -0.24 12.13 -9.53
CA ASP A 12 0.36 10.89 -10.01
C ASP A 12 1.18 10.20 -8.90
N ASP A 13 2.04 10.95 -8.21
CA ASP A 13 2.85 10.44 -7.10
C ASP A 13 1.97 9.85 -5.99
N ALA A 14 0.92 10.58 -5.58
CA ALA A 14 0.00 10.13 -4.52
C ALA A 14 -0.78 8.87 -4.92
N ILE A 15 -1.26 8.78 -6.17
CA ILE A 15 -1.95 7.59 -6.67
C ILE A 15 -0.99 6.39 -6.68
N ARG A 16 0.24 6.58 -7.18
CA ARG A 16 1.26 5.53 -7.22
C ARG A 16 1.64 5.06 -5.83
N GLU A 17 1.80 5.96 -4.88
CA GLU A 17 2.14 5.62 -3.50
C GLU A 17 1.04 4.78 -2.84
N GLY A 18 -0.22 5.17 -3.00
CA GLY A 18 -1.35 4.39 -2.49
C GLY A 18 -1.46 2.99 -3.13
N LEU A 19 -1.23 2.90 -4.44
CA LEU A 19 -1.25 1.62 -5.16
C LEU A 19 -0.08 0.71 -4.80
N LYS A 20 1.12 1.26 -4.60
CA LYS A 20 2.30 0.49 -4.14
C LYS A 20 2.04 -0.16 -2.79
N ALA A 21 1.40 0.54 -1.87
CA ALA A 21 1.04 -0.02 -0.57
C ALA A 21 0.10 -1.23 -0.67
N LEU A 22 -0.64 -1.36 -1.79
CA LEU A 22 -1.55 -2.46 -2.11
C LEU A 22 -0.96 -3.43 -3.15
N GLY A 23 0.35 -3.40 -3.38
CA GLY A 23 1.04 -4.35 -4.25
C GLY A 23 1.11 -3.97 -5.72
N TYR A 24 0.60 -2.81 -6.15
CA TYR A 24 0.60 -2.39 -7.55
C TYR A 24 1.72 -1.39 -7.84
N TYR A 25 2.88 -1.90 -8.28
CA TYR A 25 4.08 -1.08 -8.49
C TYR A 25 4.19 -0.48 -9.90
N GLN A 26 3.48 -1.04 -10.87
CA GLN A 26 3.53 -0.64 -12.26
C GLN A 26 2.17 -0.15 -12.78
N PRO A 27 1.52 0.84 -12.13
CA PRO A 27 0.24 1.34 -12.62
C PRO A 27 0.42 2.28 -13.81
N THR A 28 -0.55 2.23 -14.71
CA THR A 28 -0.70 3.21 -15.80
C THR A 28 -1.74 4.25 -15.40
N ILE A 29 -1.37 5.52 -15.46
CA ILE A 29 -2.21 6.65 -15.04
C ILE A 29 -2.31 7.63 -16.20
N GLU A 30 -3.53 7.89 -16.65
CA GLU A 30 -3.82 8.84 -17.71
C GLU A 30 -4.65 10.00 -17.18
N PHE A 31 -4.26 11.22 -17.54
CA PHE A 31 -4.94 12.44 -17.10
C PHE A 31 -5.73 13.09 -18.23
N ASP A 32 -7.04 13.24 -18.05
CA ASP A 32 -7.92 14.04 -18.90
C ASP A 32 -8.27 15.33 -18.16
N LEU A 33 -7.86 16.47 -18.72
CA LEU A 33 -8.19 17.77 -18.16
C LEU A 33 -9.35 18.37 -18.95
N ARG A 34 -10.48 18.52 -18.29
CA ARG A 34 -11.69 19.04 -18.92
C ARG A 34 -11.81 20.55 -18.75
N PRO A 35 -12.29 21.26 -19.78
CA PRO A 35 -12.57 22.68 -19.67
C PRO A 35 -13.61 22.93 -18.57
N PRO A 36 -13.51 24.06 -17.86
CA PRO A 36 -14.48 24.39 -16.82
C PRO A 36 -15.89 24.52 -17.43
N PRO A 37 -16.94 23.97 -16.80
CA PRO A 37 -18.31 24.21 -17.23
C PRO A 37 -18.69 25.69 -17.04
N LYS A 38 -19.78 26.15 -17.68
CA LYS A 38 -20.24 27.56 -17.68
C LYS A 38 -20.29 28.24 -16.29
N LYS A 39 -20.44 27.45 -15.22
CA LYS A 39 -20.19 27.84 -13.83
C LYS A 39 -19.42 26.72 -13.13
N GLY A 40 -18.09 26.83 -12.99
CA GLY A 40 -17.33 25.81 -12.27
C GLY A 40 -15.82 25.97 -12.36
N ARG A 41 -15.12 25.12 -11.60
CA ARG A 41 -13.67 25.00 -11.64
C ARG A 41 -13.25 23.96 -12.68
N GLN A 42 -12.01 24.06 -13.12
CA GLN A 42 -11.36 23.07 -13.98
C GLN A 42 -11.39 21.69 -13.31
N VAL A 43 -11.67 20.63 -14.07
CA VAL A 43 -11.77 19.26 -13.57
C VAL A 43 -10.65 18.43 -14.17
N LEU A 44 -9.91 17.72 -13.31
CA LEU A 44 -8.89 16.75 -13.70
C LEU A 44 -9.42 15.35 -13.42
N ILE A 45 -9.53 14.53 -14.45
CA ILE A 45 -9.91 13.11 -14.35
C ILE A 45 -8.64 12.27 -14.48
N ALA A 46 -8.36 11.44 -13.49
CA ALA A 46 -7.29 10.46 -13.54
C ALA A 46 -7.89 9.07 -13.81
N LYS A 47 -7.55 8.46 -14.94
CA LYS A 47 -7.89 7.07 -15.25
C LYS A 47 -6.73 6.19 -14.82
N VAL A 48 -6.99 5.27 -13.89
CA VAL A 48 -5.95 4.49 -13.22
C VAL A 48 -6.15 3.02 -13.53
N THR A 49 -5.14 2.40 -14.13
CA THR A 49 -5.08 0.96 -14.36
C THR A 49 -3.99 0.36 -13.46
N PRO A 50 -4.33 -0.43 -12.44
CA PRO A 50 -3.38 -0.92 -11.44
C PRO A 50 -2.23 -1.76 -12.00
N GLY A 51 -2.48 -2.51 -13.08
CA GLY A 51 -1.50 -3.43 -13.68
C GLY A 51 -1.39 -4.74 -12.91
N VAL A 52 -0.23 -5.40 -13.04
CA VAL A 52 0.04 -6.69 -12.38
C VAL A 52 0.40 -6.46 -10.90
N PRO A 53 -0.26 -7.15 -9.96
CA PRO A 53 0.10 -7.06 -8.55
C PRO A 53 1.37 -7.85 -8.24
N VAL A 54 2.13 -7.36 -7.27
CA VAL A 54 3.17 -8.13 -6.58
C VAL A 54 2.48 -9.10 -5.64
N LEU A 55 2.93 -10.36 -5.68
CA LEU A 55 2.41 -11.42 -4.85
C LEU A 55 3.38 -11.74 -3.71
N ILE A 56 2.85 -12.22 -2.60
CA ILE A 56 3.63 -12.70 -1.46
C ILE A 56 4.41 -13.96 -1.87
N GLY A 57 5.74 -13.86 -1.89
CA GLY A 57 6.64 -15.00 -2.12
C GLY A 57 6.96 -15.80 -0.86
N GLY A 58 6.82 -15.20 0.32
CA GLY A 58 7.11 -15.82 1.61
C GLY A 58 6.93 -14.84 2.78
N THR A 59 6.71 -15.38 3.98
CA THR A 59 6.51 -14.61 5.23
C THR A 59 7.35 -15.17 6.36
N ASP A 60 8.67 -15.25 6.12
CA ASP A 60 9.62 -15.87 7.03
C ASP A 60 9.84 -15.02 8.30
N VAL A 61 9.57 -15.63 9.46
CA VAL A 61 9.71 -14.97 10.77
C VAL A 61 10.39 -15.94 11.73
N VAL A 62 11.44 -15.47 12.40
CA VAL A 62 12.17 -16.24 13.42
C VAL A 62 12.06 -15.54 14.77
N LEU A 63 11.41 -16.20 15.73
CA LEU A 63 11.31 -15.72 17.11
C LEU A 63 12.39 -16.38 17.98
N ARG A 64 13.03 -15.59 18.85
CA ARG A 64 14.08 -16.04 19.78
C ARG A 64 13.71 -15.69 21.21
N GLY A 65 14.37 -16.34 22.18
CA GLY A 65 14.08 -16.13 23.61
C GLY A 65 12.69 -16.63 24.01
N GLY A 66 12.07 -15.96 25.00
CA GLY A 66 10.74 -16.34 25.51
C GLY A 66 9.63 -16.30 24.45
N ALA A 67 9.73 -15.41 23.47
CA ALA A 67 8.78 -15.27 22.37
C ALA A 67 8.63 -16.55 21.52
N ARG A 68 9.63 -17.45 21.51
CA ARG A 68 9.57 -18.71 20.76
C ARG A 68 8.47 -19.66 21.25
N THR A 69 8.12 -19.57 22.53
CA THR A 69 7.14 -20.45 23.18
C THR A 69 5.96 -19.69 23.78
N ASP A 70 5.95 -18.37 23.62
CA ASP A 70 4.89 -17.50 24.10
C ASP A 70 3.63 -17.63 23.23
N LYS A 71 2.47 -17.80 23.87
CA LYS A 71 1.21 -18.09 23.17
C LYS A 71 0.73 -16.92 22.31
N ASP A 72 0.96 -15.68 22.73
CA ASP A 72 0.51 -14.50 22.01
C ASP A 72 1.37 -14.28 20.76
N TYR A 73 2.68 -14.48 20.88
CA TYR A 73 3.58 -14.46 19.72
C TYR A 73 3.28 -15.58 18.72
N LEU A 74 3.00 -16.80 19.19
CA LEU A 74 2.64 -17.92 18.32
C LEU A 74 1.33 -17.65 17.58
N LYS A 75 0.31 -17.09 18.26
CA LYS A 75 -0.95 -16.70 17.63
C LYS A 75 -0.76 -15.58 16.60
N LEU A 76 0.18 -14.67 16.82
CA LEU A 76 0.52 -13.63 15.85
C LEU A 76 1.08 -14.22 14.55
N LEU A 77 1.82 -15.34 14.60
CA LEU A 77 2.33 -15.99 13.39
C LEU A 77 1.21 -16.49 12.46
N ASP A 78 0.01 -16.75 12.98
CA ASP A 78 -1.13 -17.19 12.18
C ASP A 78 -1.79 -16.06 11.40
N THR A 79 -1.47 -14.79 11.70
CA THR A 79 -2.04 -13.62 11.00
C THR A 79 -1.27 -13.24 9.74
N ARG A 80 -0.15 -13.90 9.46
CA ARG A 80 0.67 -13.63 8.27
C ARG A 80 -0.11 -13.95 6.99
N PRO A 81 0.03 -13.14 5.93
CA PRO A 81 -0.61 -13.43 4.67
C PRO A 81 -0.07 -14.72 4.04
N ALA A 82 -0.93 -15.43 3.32
CA ALA A 82 -0.57 -16.65 2.62
C ALA A 82 0.29 -16.37 1.38
N ILE A 83 1.14 -17.32 1.01
CA ILE A 83 1.91 -17.25 -0.24
C ILE A 83 0.94 -17.20 -1.43
N GLY A 84 1.25 -16.32 -2.39
CA GLY A 84 0.44 -16.11 -3.60
C GLY A 84 -0.68 -15.09 -3.46
N THR A 85 -0.98 -14.58 -2.27
CA THR A 85 -1.89 -13.43 -2.13
C THR A 85 -1.22 -12.14 -2.62
N VAL A 86 -2.02 -11.13 -2.96
CA VAL A 86 -1.48 -9.80 -3.31
C VAL A 86 -0.82 -9.17 -2.08
N LEU A 87 0.33 -8.52 -2.30
CA LEU A 87 1.04 -7.79 -1.26
C LEU A 87 0.18 -6.64 -0.70
N ASN A 88 0.12 -6.54 0.62
CA ASN A 88 -0.34 -5.35 1.33
C ASN A 88 0.74 -4.94 2.35
N GLN A 89 1.32 -3.75 2.16
CA GLN A 89 2.37 -3.24 3.03
C GLN A 89 1.87 -3.02 4.47
N GLY A 90 0.58 -2.78 4.64
CA GLY A 90 -0.05 -2.63 5.96
C GLY A 90 0.08 -3.88 6.82
N ASP A 91 0.00 -5.08 6.23
CA ASP A 91 0.10 -6.33 6.97
C ASP A 91 1.49 -6.48 7.62
N TYR A 92 2.54 -6.14 6.89
CA TYR A 92 3.91 -6.17 7.39
C TYR A 92 4.16 -5.15 8.52
N GLU A 93 3.74 -3.90 8.33
CA GLU A 93 3.94 -2.87 9.37
C GLU A 93 3.08 -3.14 10.60
N ASN A 94 1.85 -3.63 10.44
CA ASN A 94 1.00 -4.02 11.56
C ASN A 94 1.58 -5.22 12.30
N PHE A 95 2.10 -6.22 11.59
CA PHE A 95 2.77 -7.37 12.20
C PHE A 95 3.95 -6.93 13.09
N LYS A 96 4.81 -6.03 12.60
CA LYS A 96 5.91 -5.44 13.40
C LYS A 96 5.41 -4.71 14.64
N LYS A 97 4.35 -3.90 14.50
CA LYS A 97 3.74 -3.19 15.63
C LYS A 97 3.16 -4.16 16.66
N SER A 98 2.53 -5.24 16.22
CA SER A 98 1.99 -6.28 17.11
C SER A 98 3.10 -6.97 17.91
N LEU A 99 4.25 -7.27 17.29
CA LEU A 99 5.41 -7.79 18.03
C LEU A 99 5.82 -6.85 19.16
N THR A 100 5.93 -5.55 18.86
CA THR A 100 6.26 -4.52 19.87
C THR A 100 5.18 -4.41 20.94
N SER A 101 3.91 -4.49 20.57
CA SER A 101 2.79 -4.40 21.52
C SER A 101 2.77 -5.55 22.51
N ILE A 102 3.05 -6.78 22.08
CA ILE A 102 3.10 -7.96 22.96
C ILE A 102 4.29 -7.85 23.92
N ALA A 103 5.42 -7.29 23.47
CA ALA A 103 6.59 -7.09 24.34
C ALA A 103 6.35 -6.12 25.51
N PHE A 104 5.35 -5.25 25.40
CA PHE A 104 5.00 -4.25 26.43
C PHE A 104 3.70 -4.57 27.20
N ALA A 105 3.01 -5.65 26.84
CA ALA A 105 1.81 -6.12 27.53
C ALA A 105 2.19 -6.90 28.81
#